data_AF-A0AAV6FUV1-F1
#
_entry.id   AF-A0AAV6FUV1-F1
#
_cell.length_a   1.000
_cell.length_b   1.000
_cell.length_c   1.000
_cell.angle_alpha   90.00
_cell.angle_beta   90.00
_cell.angle_gamma   90.00
#
_symmetry.space_group_name_H-M   'P 1'
#
loop_
_entity.id
_entity.type
_entity.pdbx_description
1 polymer ?
#
loop_
_entity_poly.entity_id
_entity_poly.type
_entity_poly.pdbx_seq_one_letter_code
_entity_poly.pdbx_strand_id
1 'polypeptide(L)'
;MDALQADIDQLESEKAELKQRINSQSKMTIEGLRGSPNSGIASIVTGITGEAGVVYSPGVCPGVGMQVVDSPLLMQQIAAQRLSIKHLKNENNRLKLAGGSEVQSGALYRKTQQLLETLLQMSANVRVVDITGKSPVSPGAQLLEQTARLQSLSETLDRLKDEVAEHVVTQKPGARVSSDFATFPCTSFVKAKEERRGETVLVGRVMVPCTRGQETVHRLVLSQPELHRVHRLLLT
;
A
#
# COMPACT_ATOMS: atom_id res chain seq x y z
N MET A 1 19.96 -37.15 28.70
CA MET A 1 20.85 -35.99 28.91
C MET A 1 21.58 -35.65 27.63
N ASP A 2 22.06 -36.64 26.87
CA ASP A 2 22.80 -36.44 25.61
C ASP A 2 22.06 -35.65 24.51
N ALA A 3 20.76 -35.83 24.34
CA ALA A 3 20.00 -35.11 23.32
C ALA A 3 19.99 -33.59 23.55
N LEU A 4 19.91 -33.15 24.81
CA LEU A 4 19.95 -31.72 25.15
C LEU A 4 21.35 -31.14 24.97
N GLN A 5 22.39 -31.93 25.23
CA GLN A 5 23.77 -31.50 24.97
C GLN A 5 24.04 -31.35 23.47
N ALA A 6 23.51 -32.26 22.65
CA ALA A 6 23.59 -32.16 21.19
C ALA A 6 22.87 -30.90 20.66
N ASP A 7 21.70 -30.57 21.20
CA ASP A 7 20.98 -29.35 20.84
C ASP A 7 21.75 -28.08 21.26
N ILE A 8 22.40 -28.09 22.43
CA ILE A 8 23.26 -26.99 22.89
C ILE A 8 24.45 -26.82 21.94
N ASP A 9 25.17 -27.90 21.65
CA ASP A 9 26.35 -27.87 20.78
C ASP A 9 25.96 -27.45 19.34
N GLN A 10 24.79 -27.88 18.86
CA GLN A 10 24.23 -27.47 17.58
C GLN A 10 23.92 -25.97 17.56
N LEU A 11 23.23 -25.44 18.57
CA LEU A 11 22.93 -24.02 18.67
C LEU A 11 24.20 -23.15 18.79
N GLU A 12 25.23 -23.64 19.48
CA GLU A 12 26.51 -22.95 19.56
C GLU A 12 27.24 -22.91 18.21
N SER A 13 27.16 -23.99 17.43
CA SER A 13 27.73 -24.05 16.07
C SER A 13 27.01 -23.11 15.09
N GLU A 14 25.67 -23.05 15.12
CA GLU A 14 24.87 -22.15 14.28
C GLU A 14 25.14 -20.67 14.64
N LYS A 15 25.28 -20.37 15.94
CA LYS A 15 25.65 -19.04 16.41
C LYS A 15 27.04 -18.62 15.93
N ALA A 16 28.01 -19.53 15.95
CA ALA A 16 29.36 -19.27 15.44
C ALA A 16 29.34 -19.01 13.92
N GLU A 17 28.58 -19.80 13.17
CA GLU A 17 28.41 -19.63 11.73
C GLU A 17 27.72 -18.30 11.38
N LEU A 18 26.65 -17.94 12.08
CA LEU A 18 25.95 -16.66 11.90
C LEU A 18 26.87 -15.48 12.17
N LYS A 19 27.70 -15.56 13.23
CA LYS A 19 28.69 -14.53 13.55
C LYS A 19 29.76 -14.41 12.46
N GLN A 20 30.19 -15.52 11.89
CA GLN A 20 31.13 -15.53 10.76
C GLN A 20 30.50 -14.93 9.50
N ARG A 21 29.25 -15.27 9.17
CA ARG A 21 28.52 -14.71 8.02
C ARG A 21 28.32 -13.21 8.15
N ILE A 22 28.00 -12.69 9.34
CA ILE A 22 27.91 -11.24 9.58
C ILE A 22 29.27 -10.56 9.37
N ASN A 23 30.35 -11.18 9.84
CA ASN A 23 31.69 -10.62 9.69
C ASN A 23 32.18 -10.65 8.23
N SER A 24 31.91 -11.72 7.47
CA SER A 24 32.26 -11.80 6.04
C SER A 24 31.41 -10.87 5.18
N GLN A 25 30.11 -10.74 5.49
CA GLN A 25 29.23 -9.77 4.83
C GLN A 25 29.68 -8.33 5.09
N SER A 26 30.17 -8.02 6.30
CA SER A 26 30.75 -6.72 6.64
C SER A 26 32.03 -6.41 5.87
N LYS A 27 32.79 -7.43 5.44
CA LYS A 27 34.06 -7.29 4.69
C LYS A 27 33.86 -7.14 3.18
N MET A 28 32.85 -7.78 2.57
CA MET A 28 32.58 -7.62 1.13
C MET A 28 32.20 -6.18 0.74
N THR A 29 31.65 -5.39 1.66
CA THR A 29 31.21 -4.02 1.37
C THR A 29 32.37 -3.01 1.37
N ILE A 30 33.53 -3.35 1.94
CA ILE A 30 34.64 -2.38 2.10
C ILE A 30 35.69 -2.45 0.99
N GLU A 31 35.84 -3.57 0.28
CA GLU A 31 36.84 -3.75 -0.78
C GLU A 31 36.31 -3.52 -2.21
N GLY A 32 35.00 -3.35 -2.40
CA GLY A 32 34.39 -3.09 -3.72
C GLY A 32 34.61 -1.69 -4.32
N LEU A 33 35.36 -0.80 -3.65
CA LEU A 33 35.53 0.61 -4.06
C LEU A 33 36.91 0.97 -4.61
N ARG A 34 37.79 0.00 -4.90
CA ARG A 34 39.07 0.28 -5.60
C ARG A 34 39.35 -0.74 -6.71
N GLY A 35 38.80 -0.49 -7.90
CA GLY A 35 39.22 -1.18 -9.13
C GLY A 35 38.20 -1.13 -10.26
N SER A 36 38.31 -0.13 -11.14
CA SER A 36 37.68 -0.04 -12.48
C SER A 36 38.31 -1.08 -13.45
N PRO A 37 37.80 -1.40 -14.68
CA PRO A 37 36.75 -0.75 -15.50
C PRO A 37 35.76 -1.72 -16.21
N ASN A 38 34.91 -1.10 -17.05
CA ASN A 38 34.35 -1.47 -18.37
C ASN A 38 33.27 -2.57 -18.59
N SER A 39 32.36 -2.19 -19.51
CA SER A 39 31.38 -2.97 -20.29
C SER A 39 29.96 -3.00 -19.70
N GLY A 40 28.91 -2.48 -20.34
CA GLY A 40 28.77 -1.92 -21.67
C GLY A 40 27.31 -2.08 -22.10
N ILE A 41 26.51 -1.01 -22.03
CA ILE A 41 25.29 -0.88 -22.86
C ILE A 41 25.26 0.55 -23.39
N ALA A 42 25.27 0.62 -24.71
CA ALA A 42 25.50 1.77 -25.55
C ALA A 42 24.22 2.57 -25.84
N SER A 43 24.45 3.81 -26.32
CA SER A 43 23.63 4.52 -27.30
C SER A 43 22.26 5.00 -26.80
N ILE A 44 21.81 6.24 -27.02
CA ILE A 44 21.79 6.96 -28.30
C ILE A 44 21.99 8.46 -28.05
N VAL A 45 22.92 9.02 -28.82
CA VAL A 45 23.15 10.44 -29.08
C VAL A 45 22.00 11.00 -29.93
N THR A 46 21.44 12.15 -29.58
CA THR A 46 20.77 13.02 -30.54
C THR A 46 21.34 14.41 -30.37
N GLY A 47 22.29 14.73 -31.25
CA GLY A 47 22.82 16.07 -31.40
C GLY A 47 21.87 16.92 -32.23
N ILE A 48 21.74 18.18 -31.85
CA ILE A 48 21.49 19.25 -32.81
C ILE A 48 22.50 20.36 -32.51
N THR A 49 23.24 20.63 -33.56
CA THR A 49 24.27 21.65 -33.81
C THR A 49 23.81 23.07 -33.49
N GLY A 50 24.70 23.85 -32.88
CA GLY A 50 24.64 25.31 -32.77
C GLY A 50 25.98 25.82 -32.25
N GLU A 51 26.52 26.84 -32.89
CA GLU A 51 27.94 27.09 -33.07
C GLU A 51 28.56 28.08 -32.06
N ALA A 52 29.89 27.95 -31.91
CA ALA A 52 30.89 29.00 -31.63
C ALA A 52 30.79 29.88 -30.36
N GLY A 53 31.78 29.70 -29.47
CA GLY A 53 32.64 30.82 -29.06
C GLY A 53 32.61 31.30 -27.60
N VAL A 54 33.79 31.25 -26.97
CA VAL A 54 34.33 32.17 -25.94
C VAL A 54 34.05 31.87 -24.44
N VAL A 55 34.99 31.13 -23.83
CA VAL A 55 35.94 31.54 -22.77
C VAL A 55 35.47 32.33 -21.50
N TYR A 56 35.87 31.77 -20.33
CA TYR A 56 35.98 32.28 -18.93
C TYR A 56 34.72 32.71 -18.12
N SER A 57 34.39 31.94 -17.07
CA SER A 57 34.44 32.37 -15.65
C SER A 57 33.92 31.27 -14.69
N PRO A 58 34.54 31.05 -13.50
CA PRO A 58 34.02 30.10 -12.50
C PRO A 58 32.96 30.80 -11.63
N GLY A 59 31.71 30.72 -12.08
CA GLY A 59 30.54 31.20 -11.33
C GLY A 59 29.99 30.11 -10.43
N VAL A 60 30.20 30.25 -9.12
CA VAL A 60 29.47 29.52 -8.08
C VAL A 60 27.98 29.76 -8.28
N CYS A 61 27.22 28.73 -8.65
CA CYS A 61 25.77 28.74 -8.55
C CYS A 61 25.37 28.24 -7.15
N PRO A 62 24.83 29.11 -6.27
CA PRO A 62 24.27 28.68 -5.00
C PRO A 62 22.86 28.14 -5.23
N GLY A 63 22.57 26.98 -4.63
CA GLY A 63 21.20 26.64 -4.28
C GLY A 63 20.32 26.09 -5.40
N VAL A 64 20.74 25.00 -6.05
CA VAL A 64 19.77 23.94 -6.31
C VAL A 64 20.03 22.93 -5.21
N GLY A 65 19.32 23.09 -4.08
CA GLY A 65 19.26 22.05 -3.07
C GLY A 65 18.79 20.80 -3.79
N MET A 66 19.74 19.90 -4.08
CA MET A 66 19.46 18.56 -4.55
C MET A 66 18.64 17.95 -3.43
N GLN A 67 17.32 18.04 -3.58
CA GLN A 67 16.37 17.52 -2.61
C GLN A 67 16.58 16.01 -2.70
N VAL A 68 17.42 15.49 -1.80
CA VAL A 68 17.67 14.06 -1.71
C VAL A 68 16.32 13.46 -1.36
N VAL A 69 15.66 12.93 -2.37
CA VAL A 69 14.31 12.41 -2.27
C VAL A 69 14.31 11.32 -1.21
N ASP A 70 13.35 11.40 -0.30
CA ASP A 70 13.03 10.38 0.69
C ASP A 70 13.08 8.98 0.06
N SER A 71 13.40 7.94 0.84
CA SER A 71 13.39 6.55 0.38
C SER A 71 12.14 6.27 -0.47
N PRO A 72 12.25 6.19 -1.82
CA PRO A 72 11.08 6.24 -2.70
C PRO A 72 10.20 5.00 -2.52
N LEU A 73 10.84 3.88 -2.19
CA LEU A 73 10.16 2.63 -1.83
C LEU A 73 9.37 2.74 -0.53
N LEU A 74 9.92 3.44 0.47
CA LEU A 74 9.28 3.67 1.76
C LEU A 74 8.04 4.56 1.60
N MET A 75 8.17 5.63 0.83
CA MET A 75 7.06 6.51 0.49
C MET A 75 5.96 5.76 -0.27
N GLN A 76 6.33 4.89 -1.22
CA GLN A 76 5.38 4.05 -1.94
C GLN A 76 4.61 3.12 -1.00
N GLN A 77 5.31 2.46 -0.08
CA GLN A 77 4.69 1.58 0.92
C GLN A 77 3.73 2.36 1.84
N ILE A 78 4.15 3.53 2.33
CA ILE A 78 3.31 4.41 3.15
C ILE A 78 2.06 4.85 2.36
N ALA A 79 2.21 5.23 1.09
CA ALA A 79 1.08 5.64 0.25
C ALA A 79 0.05 4.51 0.06
N ALA A 80 0.52 3.27 -0.17
CA ALA A 80 -0.35 2.10 -0.26
C ALA A 80 -1.11 1.82 1.05
N GLN A 81 -0.43 1.94 2.19
CA GLN A 81 -1.06 1.78 3.51
C GLN A 81 -2.08 2.91 3.77
N ARG A 82 -1.79 4.16 3.39
CA ARG A 82 -2.74 5.30 3.55
C ARG A 82 -4.02 5.07 2.76
N LEU A 83 -3.93 4.56 1.54
CA LEU A 83 -5.10 4.23 0.73
C LEU A 83 -5.96 3.17 1.42
N SER A 84 -5.34 2.14 1.99
CA SER A 84 -6.02 1.07 2.73
C SER A 84 -6.75 1.60 3.97
N ILE A 85 -6.10 2.45 4.77
CA ILE A 85 -6.72 3.06 5.97
C ILE A 85 -7.87 4.00 5.56
N LYS A 86 -7.72 4.75 4.47
CA LYS A 86 -8.80 5.61 3.96
C LYS A 86 -10.04 4.79 3.58
N HIS A 87 -9.84 3.65 2.93
CA HIS A 87 -10.93 2.72 2.62
C HIS A 87 -11.61 2.19 3.90
N LEU A 88 -10.82 1.76 4.89
CA LEU A 88 -11.31 1.33 6.22
C LEU A 88 -12.14 2.41 6.91
N LYS A 89 -11.67 3.67 6.88
CA LYS A 89 -12.39 4.81 7.47
C LYS A 89 -13.76 5.03 6.82
N ASN A 90 -13.83 4.89 5.49
CA ASN A 90 -15.09 5.01 4.76
C ASN A 90 -16.07 3.89 5.14
N GLU A 91 -15.61 2.64 5.19
CA GLU A 91 -16.43 1.51 5.61
C GLU A 91 -16.93 1.69 7.06
N ASN A 92 -16.06 2.09 7.98
CA ASN A 92 -16.47 2.36 9.36
C ASN A 92 -17.49 3.50 9.48
N ASN A 93 -17.39 4.55 8.65
CA ASN A 93 -18.40 5.61 8.66
C ASN A 93 -19.76 5.10 8.18
N ARG A 94 -19.78 4.18 7.21
CA ARG A 94 -21.02 3.53 6.75
C ARG A 94 -21.61 2.61 7.82
N LEU A 95 -20.77 1.83 8.51
CA LEU A 95 -21.16 0.98 9.63
C LEU A 95 -21.81 1.80 10.75
N LYS A 96 -21.23 2.97 11.07
CA LYS A 96 -21.76 3.91 12.06
C LYS A 96 -23.15 4.44 11.67
N LEU A 97 -23.35 4.79 10.41
CA LEU A 97 -24.65 5.26 9.90
C LEU A 97 -25.71 4.15 9.83
N ALA A 98 -25.29 2.89 9.71
CA ALA A 98 -26.17 1.72 9.66
C ALA A 98 -26.61 1.21 11.06
N GLY A 99 -26.35 1.94 12.14
CA GLY A 99 -26.91 1.66 13.47
C GLY A 99 -26.41 0.38 14.15
N GLY A 100 -25.18 -0.06 13.84
CA GLY A 100 -24.56 -1.24 14.47
C GLY A 100 -24.17 -0.97 15.93
N SER A 101 -23.80 -2.03 16.66
CA SER A 101 -23.30 -1.93 18.04
C SER A 101 -22.29 -0.79 18.18
N GLU A 102 -22.74 0.33 18.77
CA GLU A 102 -21.99 1.60 18.82
C GLU A 102 -20.63 1.44 19.53
N VAL A 103 -20.55 0.48 20.45
CA VAL A 103 -19.37 0.20 21.25
C VAL A 103 -18.26 -0.45 20.41
N GLN A 104 -18.57 -1.48 19.61
CA GLN A 104 -17.59 -2.15 18.74
C GLN A 104 -17.22 -1.28 17.54
N SER A 105 -18.22 -0.67 16.88
CA SER A 105 -17.99 0.24 15.75
C SER A 105 -17.19 1.47 16.16
N GLY A 106 -17.43 2.01 17.36
CA GLY A 106 -16.64 3.11 17.93
C GLY A 106 -15.18 2.73 18.21
N ALA A 107 -14.93 1.54 18.74
CA ALA A 107 -13.57 1.04 18.99
C ALA A 107 -12.77 0.87 17.67
N LEU A 108 -13.38 0.25 16.65
CA LEU A 108 -12.78 0.08 15.32
C LEU A 108 -12.48 1.43 14.65
N TYR A 109 -13.39 2.40 14.80
CA TYR A 109 -13.19 3.75 14.27
C TYR A 109 -12.01 4.46 14.95
N ARG A 110 -11.90 4.37 16.29
CA ARG A 110 -10.76 4.93 17.05
C ARG A 110 -9.43 4.27 16.63
N LYS A 111 -9.38 2.94 16.54
CA LYS A 111 -8.20 2.20 16.05
C LYS A 111 -7.79 2.67 14.65
N THR A 112 -8.76 2.82 13.74
CA THR A 112 -8.51 3.31 12.38
C THR A 112 -7.92 4.72 12.37
N GLN A 113 -8.45 5.62 13.20
CA GLN A 113 -7.98 7.00 13.28
C GLN A 113 -6.57 7.07 13.89
N GLN A 114 -6.29 6.27 14.93
CA GLN A 114 -4.96 6.18 15.54
C GLN A 114 -3.90 5.65 14.56
N LEU A 115 -4.24 4.62 13.77
CA LEU A 115 -3.35 4.11 12.71
C LEU A 115 -3.12 5.16 11.63
N LEU A 116 -4.16 5.89 11.22
CA LEU A 116 -4.04 6.96 10.23
C LEU A 116 -3.08 8.06 10.73
N GLU A 117 -3.25 8.49 11.98
CA GLU A 117 -2.42 9.52 12.61
C GLU A 117 -0.96 9.06 12.73
N THR A 118 -0.75 7.82 13.17
CA THR A 118 0.59 7.22 13.25
C THR A 118 1.26 7.17 11.88
N LEU A 119 0.53 6.76 10.84
CA LEU A 119 1.05 6.68 9.47
C LEU A 119 1.33 8.07 8.87
N LEU A 120 0.49 9.06 9.16
CA LEU A 120 0.73 10.45 8.78
C LEU A 120 1.99 10.99 9.44
N GLN A 121 2.15 10.74 10.75
CA GLN A 121 3.35 11.13 11.48
C GLN A 121 4.60 10.45 10.91
N MET A 122 4.53 9.16 10.58
CA MET A 122 5.65 8.45 9.94
C MET A 122 5.96 9.03 8.55
N SER A 123 4.93 9.33 7.75
CA SER A 123 5.09 9.92 6.42
C SER A 123 5.77 11.29 6.43
N ALA A 124 5.57 12.06 7.51
CA ALA A 124 6.18 13.39 7.67
C ALA A 124 7.61 13.33 8.25
N ASN A 125 8.03 12.20 8.82
CA ASN A 125 9.32 12.05 9.50
C ASN A 125 10.25 11.02 8.84
N VAL A 126 9.94 10.56 7.62
CA VAL A 126 10.89 9.77 6.83
C VAL A 126 12.13 10.62 6.59
N ARG A 127 13.31 10.11 6.95
CA ARG A 127 14.60 10.78 6.70
C ARG A 127 15.61 9.76 6.22
N VAL A 128 16.57 10.25 5.44
CA VAL A 128 17.76 9.45 5.08
C VAL A 128 18.52 9.12 6.35
N VAL A 129 18.94 7.86 6.46
CA VAL A 129 19.73 7.37 7.57
C VAL A 129 21.11 8.04 7.60
N ASP A 130 21.53 8.47 8.78
CA ASP A 130 22.78 9.20 8.96
C ASP A 130 23.97 8.24 8.92
N ILE A 131 24.82 8.38 7.90
CA ILE A 131 26.06 7.61 7.73
C ILE A 131 27.30 8.35 8.25
N THR A 132 27.16 9.58 8.77
CA THR A 132 28.30 10.41 9.20
C THR A 132 28.93 9.97 10.52
N GLY A 133 28.40 8.93 11.17
CA GLY A 133 28.93 8.37 12.41
C GLY A 133 28.68 9.24 13.65
N LYS A 134 27.88 10.31 13.54
CA LYS A 134 27.47 11.17 14.65
C LYS A 134 26.30 10.60 15.44
N SER A 135 25.53 9.72 14.82
CA SER A 135 24.48 8.93 15.48
C SER A 135 25.11 7.84 16.36
N PRO A 136 24.63 7.64 17.61
CA PRO A 136 25.04 6.52 18.45
C PRO A 136 24.54 5.15 17.94
N VAL A 137 23.62 5.15 16.96
CA VAL A 137 23.01 3.96 16.36
C VAL A 137 23.62 3.70 14.99
N SER A 138 23.90 2.43 14.66
CA SER A 138 24.45 2.06 13.35
C SER A 138 23.44 2.35 12.22
N PRO A 139 23.90 2.73 11.02
CA PRO A 139 23.01 2.98 9.89
C PRO A 139 22.09 1.79 9.56
N GLY A 140 22.64 0.57 9.64
CA GLY A 140 21.87 -0.66 9.44
C GLY A 140 20.78 -0.87 10.48
N ALA A 141 21.06 -0.57 11.76
CA ALA A 141 20.06 -0.67 12.82
C ALA A 141 18.95 0.38 12.66
N GLN A 142 19.29 1.62 12.24
CA GLN A 142 18.29 2.65 11.96
C GLN A 142 17.37 2.24 10.81
N LEU A 143 17.90 1.69 9.71
CA LEU A 143 17.07 1.19 8.60
C LEU A 143 16.17 0.03 9.02
N LEU A 144 16.72 -0.90 9.82
CA LEU A 144 15.97 -2.06 10.31
C LEU A 144 14.82 -1.62 11.22
N GLU A 145 15.05 -0.66 12.11
CA GLU A 145 14.01 -0.11 12.99
C GLU A 145 12.87 0.55 12.19
N GLN A 146 13.19 1.36 11.18
CA GLN A 146 12.17 1.97 10.32
C GLN A 146 11.35 0.90 9.58
N THR A 147 12.02 -0.15 9.09
CA THR A 147 11.37 -1.26 8.38
C THR A 147 10.47 -2.06 9.31
N ALA A 148 10.96 -2.43 10.49
CA ALA A 148 10.21 -3.16 11.51
C ALA A 148 8.97 -2.38 11.98
N ARG A 149 9.10 -1.07 12.14
CA ARG A 149 7.99 -0.20 12.53
C ARG A 149 6.88 -0.16 11.46
N LEU A 150 7.24 -0.07 10.18
CA LEU A 150 6.26 -0.14 9.08
C LEU A 150 5.63 -1.52 8.95
N GLN A 151 6.40 -2.58 9.16
CA GLN A 151 5.90 -3.94 9.13
C GLN A 151 4.88 -4.17 10.24
N SER A 152 5.21 -3.77 11.48
CA SER A 152 4.28 -3.83 12.61
C SER A 152 2.99 -3.05 12.32
N LEU A 153 3.11 -1.85 11.75
CA LEU A 153 1.94 -1.06 11.36
C LEU A 153 1.12 -1.78 10.27
N SER A 154 1.76 -2.42 9.31
CA SER A 154 1.08 -3.23 8.29
C SER A 154 0.29 -4.38 8.92
N GLU A 155 0.91 -5.12 9.82
CA GLU A 155 0.26 -6.24 10.51
C GLU A 155 -0.94 -5.77 11.34
N THR A 156 -0.82 -4.65 12.04
CA THR A 156 -1.95 -4.08 12.79
C THR A 156 -3.08 -3.62 11.87
N LEU A 157 -2.75 -3.10 10.70
CA LEU A 157 -3.70 -2.70 9.68
C LEU A 157 -4.42 -3.93 9.11
N ASP A 158 -3.71 -5.01 8.80
CA ASP A 158 -4.30 -6.23 8.26
C ASP A 158 -5.25 -6.88 9.27
N ARG A 159 -4.85 -6.99 10.55
CA ARG A 159 -5.75 -7.44 11.62
C ARG A 159 -7.00 -6.57 11.73
N LEU A 160 -6.85 -5.25 11.60
CA LEU A 160 -8.00 -4.34 11.63
C LEU A 160 -8.92 -4.51 10.40
N LYS A 161 -8.37 -4.84 9.22
CA LYS A 161 -9.17 -5.16 8.03
C LYS A 161 -10.04 -6.39 8.27
N ASP A 162 -9.49 -7.40 8.94
CA ASP A 162 -10.22 -8.61 9.28
C ASP A 162 -11.30 -8.34 10.33
N GLU A 163 -10.98 -7.61 11.41
CA GLU A 163 -11.96 -7.20 12.43
C GLU A 163 -13.12 -6.38 11.81
N VAL A 164 -12.82 -5.43 10.92
CA VAL A 164 -13.85 -4.64 10.22
C VAL A 164 -14.64 -5.51 9.25
N ALA A 165 -14.00 -6.44 8.53
CA ALA A 165 -14.70 -7.34 7.62
C ALA A 165 -15.69 -8.25 8.37
N GLU A 166 -15.29 -8.80 9.50
CA GLU A 166 -16.17 -9.58 10.38
C GLU A 166 -17.32 -8.72 10.91
N HIS A 167 -17.04 -7.50 11.36
CA HIS A 167 -18.06 -6.59 11.85
C HIS A 167 -19.10 -6.23 10.77
N VAL A 168 -18.68 -6.03 9.52
CA VAL A 168 -19.60 -5.79 8.38
C VAL A 168 -20.53 -6.99 8.17
N VAL A 169 -19.99 -8.21 8.24
CA VAL A 169 -20.75 -9.45 8.01
C VAL A 169 -21.75 -9.71 9.14
N THR A 170 -21.38 -9.42 10.40
CA THR A 170 -22.26 -9.60 11.55
C THR A 170 -23.37 -8.57 11.61
N GLN A 171 -23.11 -7.32 11.22
CA GLN A 171 -24.11 -6.26 11.23
C GLN A 171 -25.20 -6.46 10.17
N LYS A 172 -24.84 -6.97 8.98
CA LYS A 172 -25.78 -7.05 7.86
C LYS A 172 -26.63 -8.33 7.91
N PRO A 173 -27.97 -8.22 7.99
CA PRO A 173 -28.85 -9.39 7.95
C PRO A 173 -28.64 -10.22 6.69
N GLY A 174 -28.53 -11.55 6.85
CA GLY A 174 -28.35 -12.50 5.75
C GLY A 174 -26.95 -12.51 5.10
N ALA A 175 -25.99 -11.73 5.62
CA ALA A 175 -24.63 -11.68 5.07
C ALA A 175 -23.72 -12.83 5.54
N ARG A 176 -24.13 -13.60 6.55
CA ARG A 176 -23.35 -14.70 7.15
C ARG A 176 -23.92 -16.07 6.82
N VAL A 177 -23.05 -17.07 6.76
CA VAL A 177 -23.42 -18.50 6.76
C VAL A 177 -23.63 -18.97 8.20
N SER A 178 -24.53 -19.93 8.44
CA SER A 178 -24.68 -20.56 9.74
C SER A 178 -23.45 -21.43 10.05
N SER A 179 -22.71 -21.11 11.10
CA SER A 179 -21.54 -21.87 11.56
C SER A 179 -21.36 -21.69 13.06
N ASP A 180 -20.87 -22.73 13.75
CA ASP A 180 -20.75 -22.75 15.22
C ASP A 180 -19.40 -22.19 15.71
N PHE A 181 -18.37 -22.18 14.88
CA PHE A 181 -17.00 -21.90 15.29
C PHE A 181 -16.50 -20.50 14.94
N ALA A 182 -16.94 -19.95 13.80
CA ALA A 182 -16.47 -18.65 13.33
C ALA A 182 -17.46 -17.96 12.39
N THR A 183 -17.30 -16.66 12.22
CA THR A 183 -18.12 -15.86 11.31
C THR A 183 -17.61 -16.01 9.87
N PHE A 184 -18.44 -16.57 8.99
CA PHE A 184 -18.12 -16.66 7.56
C PHE A 184 -19.14 -15.87 6.71
N PRO A 185 -18.67 -15.06 5.75
CA PRO A 185 -19.57 -14.38 4.81
C PRO A 185 -20.22 -15.38 3.84
N CYS A 186 -21.49 -15.17 3.51
CA CYS A 186 -22.18 -15.96 2.49
C CYS A 186 -21.70 -15.58 1.08
N THR A 187 -21.78 -16.53 0.15
CA THR A 187 -21.27 -16.37 -1.22
C THR A 187 -21.98 -15.24 -1.98
N SER A 188 -23.28 -15.07 -1.77
CA SER A 188 -24.06 -13.96 -2.34
C SER A 188 -23.60 -12.60 -1.82
N PHE A 189 -23.24 -12.50 -0.54
CA PHE A 189 -22.71 -11.28 0.04
C PHE A 189 -21.32 -10.93 -0.53
N VAL A 190 -20.42 -11.92 -0.66
CA VAL A 190 -19.09 -11.70 -1.24
C VAL A 190 -19.19 -11.22 -2.69
N LYS A 191 -20.03 -11.88 -3.50
CA LYS A 191 -20.28 -11.47 -4.90
C LYS A 191 -20.85 -10.06 -4.99
N ALA A 192 -21.86 -9.74 -4.18
CA ALA A 192 -22.45 -8.40 -4.16
C ALA A 192 -21.47 -7.33 -3.65
N LYS A 193 -20.56 -7.68 -2.74
CA LYS A 193 -19.51 -6.77 -2.25
C LYS A 193 -18.46 -6.50 -3.33
N GLU A 194 -18.11 -7.51 -4.13
CA GLU A 194 -17.20 -7.37 -5.27
C GLU A 194 -17.83 -6.53 -6.38
N GLU A 195 -19.09 -6.79 -6.73
CA GLU A 195 -19.84 -5.97 -7.70
C GLU A 195 -19.90 -4.51 -7.27
N ARG A 196 -20.04 -4.23 -5.97
CA ARG A 196 -20.01 -2.86 -5.43
C ARG A 196 -18.66 -2.16 -5.53
N ARG A 197 -17.55 -2.89 -5.69
CA ARG A 197 -16.23 -2.28 -5.97
C ARG A 197 -16.16 -1.79 -7.42
N GLY A 198 -16.87 -2.47 -8.32
CA GLY A 198 -17.14 -1.98 -9.67
C GLY A 198 -18.20 -0.87 -9.67
N GLU A 199 -18.08 0.09 -10.59
CA GLU A 199 -19.22 0.94 -10.95
C GLU A 199 -20.36 0.04 -11.50
N THR A 200 -21.59 0.53 -11.56
CA THR A 200 -22.75 -0.21 -12.08
C THR A 200 -22.43 -0.89 -13.43
N VAL A 201 -22.79 -2.17 -13.57
CA VAL A 201 -22.53 -2.93 -14.80
C VAL A 201 -23.39 -2.40 -15.95
N LEU A 202 -22.76 -2.11 -17.09
CA LEU A 202 -23.48 -1.71 -18.31
C LEU A 202 -24.22 -2.91 -18.89
N VAL A 203 -25.55 -2.88 -18.83
CA VAL A 203 -26.39 -3.97 -19.34
C VAL A 203 -26.70 -3.81 -20.84
N GLY A 204 -26.79 -2.57 -21.35
CA GLY A 204 -27.10 -2.33 -22.75
C GLY A 204 -27.17 -0.85 -23.13
N ARG A 205 -27.53 -0.59 -24.38
CA ARG A 205 -27.76 0.76 -24.93
C ARG A 205 -29.06 0.78 -25.71
N VAL A 206 -29.85 1.84 -25.53
CA VAL A 206 -31.08 2.10 -26.28
C VAL A 206 -30.88 3.38 -27.08
N MET A 207 -31.10 3.31 -28.39
CA MET A 207 -31.00 4.46 -29.28
C MET A 207 -32.40 5.04 -29.49
N VAL A 208 -32.54 6.35 -29.28
CA VAL A 208 -33.78 7.08 -29.53
C VAL A 208 -33.55 8.01 -30.72
N PRO A 209 -34.48 8.08 -31.69
CA PRO A 209 -34.35 9.00 -32.81
C PRO A 209 -34.23 10.45 -32.33
N CYS A 210 -33.23 11.17 -32.83
CA CYS A 210 -33.02 12.59 -32.52
C CYS A 210 -32.58 13.35 -33.77
N THR A 211 -32.77 14.68 -33.77
CA THR A 211 -32.32 15.54 -34.88
C THR A 211 -30.79 15.59 -34.93
N ARG A 212 -30.22 15.57 -36.14
CA ARG A 212 -28.77 15.66 -36.36
C ARG A 212 -28.18 16.86 -35.62
N GLY A 213 -27.19 16.61 -34.76
CA GLY A 213 -26.52 17.62 -33.94
C GLY A 213 -27.03 17.74 -32.48
N GLN A 214 -28.07 17.00 -32.09
CA GLN A 214 -28.58 16.93 -30.71
C GLN A 214 -28.37 15.54 -30.05
N GLU A 215 -27.36 14.78 -30.48
CA GLU A 215 -27.08 13.46 -29.92
C GLU A 215 -26.59 13.59 -28.47
N THR A 216 -27.39 13.13 -27.50
CA THR A 216 -27.02 13.11 -26.08
C THR A 216 -26.94 11.69 -25.55
N VAL A 217 -25.83 11.40 -24.84
CA VAL A 217 -25.65 10.11 -24.15
C VAL A 217 -26.02 10.27 -22.69
N HIS A 218 -27.04 9.54 -22.25
CA HIS A 218 -27.47 9.50 -20.86
C HIS A 218 -27.06 8.18 -20.21
N ARG A 219 -26.36 8.24 -19.07
CA ARG A 219 -26.07 7.05 -18.23
C ARG A 219 -27.19 6.90 -17.21
N LEU A 220 -28.04 5.89 -17.40
CA LEU A 220 -29.14 5.56 -16.50
C LEU A 220 -28.76 4.36 -15.65
N VAL A 221 -28.93 4.48 -14.33
CA VAL A 221 -28.80 3.36 -13.39
C VAL A 221 -30.20 2.89 -13.05
N LEU A 222 -30.52 1.67 -13.48
CA LEU A 222 -31.83 1.07 -13.28
C LEU A 222 -31.71 -0.14 -12.36
N SER A 223 -32.66 -0.28 -11.44
CA SER A 223 -32.86 -1.52 -10.70
C SER A 223 -33.42 -2.61 -11.60
N GLN A 224 -33.28 -3.87 -11.19
CA GLN A 224 -33.85 -5.01 -11.91
C GLN A 224 -35.35 -4.83 -12.27
N PRO A 225 -36.27 -4.44 -11.37
CA PRO A 225 -37.67 -4.28 -11.73
C PRO A 225 -37.91 -3.14 -12.73
N GLU A 226 -37.17 -2.03 -12.64
CA GLU A 226 -37.27 -0.92 -13.59
C GLU A 226 -36.81 -1.34 -14.99
N LEU A 227 -35.72 -2.11 -15.07
CA LEU A 227 -35.24 -2.66 -16.34
C LEU A 227 -36.27 -3.60 -16.99
N HIS A 228 -36.94 -4.46 -16.21
CA HIS A 228 -38.03 -5.30 -16.72
C HIS A 228 -39.21 -4.47 -17.23
N ARG A 229 -39.52 -3.36 -16.55
CA ARG A 229 -40.59 -2.45 -17.00
C ARG A 229 -40.23 -1.78 -18.32
N VAL A 230 -39.02 -1.25 -18.45
CA VAL A 230 -38.52 -0.67 -19.70
C VAL A 230 -38.54 -1.71 -20.83
N HIS A 231 -38.07 -2.93 -20.56
CA HIS A 231 -38.09 -4.01 -21.55
C HIS A 231 -39.50 -4.33 -22.04
N ARG A 232 -40.49 -4.42 -21.14
CA ARG A 232 -41.89 -4.63 -21.53
C ARG A 232 -42.43 -3.48 -22.38
N LEU A 233 -42.12 -2.23 -22.03
CA LEU A 233 -42.57 -1.04 -22.77
C LEU A 233 -41.95 -0.93 -24.17
N LEU A 234 -40.76 -1.49 -24.38
CA LEU A 234 -40.09 -1.50 -25.69
C LEU A 234 -40.54 -2.66 -26.58
N LEU A 235 -41.19 -3.69 -26.03
CA LEU A 235 -41.71 -4.84 -26.78
C LEU A 235 -43.14 -4.63 -27.30
N THR A 236 -43.89 -3.71 -26.70
CA THR A 236 -45.19 -3.22 -27.19
C THR A 236 -45.00 -2.08 -28.17
#